data_AF-A0A7C9A7R3-F1
#
_entry.id   AF-A0A7C9A7R3-F1
#
_cell.length_a   1.000
_cell.length_b   1.000
_cell.length_c   1.000
_cell.angle_alpha   90.00
_cell.angle_beta   90.00
_cell.angle_gamma   90.00
#
_symmetry.space_group_name_H-M   'P 1'
#
loop_
_entity.id
_entity.type
_entity.pdbx_description
1 polymer ?
#
loop_
_entity_poly.entity_id
_entity_poly.type
_entity_poly.pdbx_seq_one_letter_code
_entity_poly.pdbx_strand_id
1 'polypeptide(L)'
;AREKEVQLTEQDKKVEHAKEKKNTLESYVYETRNKILDTYQGFATESEKDEISNKLQQTEDWLYEDGDDESAAVYAERLQDLIKWIPLKIAIEMWRPEHKPQRICFSALWIIRQLHNHYLLAKEKKFLLNALKLNSGCEKRCKSKLHGRIMKTQ
;
A
#
# COMPACT_ATOMS: atom_id res chain seq x y z
N ALA A 1 -39.49 27.49 -35.91
CA ALA A 1 -38.92 26.20 -36.36
C ALA A 1 -37.60 25.91 -35.63
N ARG A 2 -36.57 26.76 -35.76
CA ARG A 2 -35.26 26.58 -35.10
C ARG A 2 -35.31 26.42 -33.57
N GLU A 3 -36.15 27.18 -32.87
CA GLU A 3 -36.27 27.06 -31.40
C GLU A 3 -36.77 25.67 -30.94
N LYS A 4 -37.64 25.04 -31.72
CA LYS A 4 -38.11 23.68 -31.42
C LYS A 4 -37.01 22.65 -31.65
N GLU A 5 -36.19 22.80 -32.70
CA GLU A 5 -35.06 21.91 -32.95
C GLU A 5 -33.98 22.02 -31.86
N VAL A 6 -33.72 23.22 -31.36
CA VAL A 6 -32.79 23.43 -30.23
C VAL A 6 -33.33 22.78 -28.95
N GLN A 7 -34.63 22.90 -28.67
CA GLN A 7 -35.24 22.26 -27.50
C GLN A 7 -35.17 20.73 -27.55
N LEU A 8 -35.45 20.15 -28.73
CA LEU A 8 -35.34 18.70 -28.93
C LEU A 8 -33.90 18.22 -28.76
N THR A 9 -32.93 18.94 -29.32
CA THR A 9 -31.50 18.60 -29.17
C THR A 9 -31.04 18.66 -27.72
N GLU A 10 -31.49 19.65 -26.96
CA GLU A 10 -31.16 19.79 -25.54
C GLU A 10 -31.78 18.67 -24.69
N GLN A 11 -32.99 18.25 -25.05
CA GLN A 11 -33.67 17.14 -24.39
C GLN A 11 -32.96 15.81 -24.67
N ASP A 12 -32.57 15.56 -25.92
CA ASP A 12 -31.84 14.36 -26.32
C ASP A 12 -30.52 14.23 -25.55
N LYS A 13 -29.76 15.33 -25.42
CA LYS A 13 -28.51 15.36 -24.62
C LYS A 13 -28.73 15.03 -23.15
N LYS A 14 -29.82 15.52 -22.55
CA LYS A 14 -30.14 15.24 -21.14
C LYS A 14 -30.47 13.77 -20.93
N VAL A 15 -31.22 13.19 -21.85
CA VAL A 15 -31.56 11.76 -21.82
C VAL A 15 -30.32 10.90 -22.03
N GLU A 16 -29.43 11.27 -22.96
CA GLU A 16 -28.16 10.59 -23.18
C GLU A 16 -27.27 10.63 -21.94
N HIS A 17 -27.09 11.81 -21.34
CA HIS A 17 -26.30 11.95 -20.12
C HIS A 17 -26.88 11.15 -18.94
N ALA A 18 -28.21 11.07 -18.79
CA ALA A 18 -28.84 10.22 -17.78
C ALA A 18 -28.52 8.74 -18.01
N LYS A 19 -28.61 8.26 -19.25
CA LYS A 19 -28.26 6.88 -19.63
C LYS A 19 -26.79 6.56 -19.39
N GLU A 20 -25.88 7.48 -19.71
CA GLU A 20 -24.45 7.32 -19.43
C GLU A 20 -24.17 7.16 -17.94
N LYS A 21 -24.81 7.97 -17.09
CA LYS A 21 -24.66 7.85 -15.63
C LYS A 21 -25.24 6.55 -15.09
N LYS A 22 -26.40 6.11 -15.59
CA LYS A 22 -26.98 4.80 -15.25
C LYS A 22 -26.02 3.67 -15.59
N ASN A 23 -25.47 3.65 -16.82
CA ASN A 23 -24.51 2.63 -17.26
C ASN A 23 -23.21 2.66 -16.44
N THR A 24 -22.72 3.86 -16.09
CA THR A 24 -21.54 4.00 -15.22
C THR A 24 -21.79 3.40 -13.84
N LEU A 25 -22.97 3.64 -13.24
CA LEU A 25 -23.33 3.08 -11.95
C LEU A 25 -23.49 1.55 -12.01
N GLU A 26 -24.17 1.04 -13.04
CA GLU A 26 -24.34 -0.39 -13.27
C GLU A 26 -22.98 -1.09 -13.41
N SER A 27 -22.10 -0.57 -14.28
CA SER A 27 -20.74 -1.09 -14.45
C SER A 27 -19.95 -1.09 -13.13
N TYR A 28 -20.08 -0.04 -12.32
CA TYR A 28 -19.40 0.06 -11.02
C TYR A 28 -19.90 -1.00 -10.03
N VAL A 29 -21.21 -1.26 -9.98
CA VAL A 29 -21.80 -2.32 -9.11
C VAL A 29 -21.23 -3.68 -9.50
N TYR A 30 -21.21 -4.02 -10.80
CA TYR A 30 -20.67 -5.28 -11.29
C TYR A 30 -19.16 -5.44 -11.01
N GLU A 31 -18.36 -4.41 -11.31
CA GLU A 31 -16.93 -4.44 -11.03
C GLU A 31 -16.63 -4.61 -9.54
N THR A 32 -17.40 -3.94 -8.69
CA THR A 32 -17.16 -3.95 -7.24
C THR A 32 -17.49 -5.32 -6.65
N ARG A 33 -18.57 -5.96 -7.11
CA ARG A 33 -18.92 -7.34 -6.74
C ARG A 33 -17.77 -8.31 -7.08
N ASN A 34 -17.18 -8.18 -8.26
CA ASN A 34 -16.02 -8.99 -8.65
C ASN A 34 -14.78 -8.71 -7.79
N LYS A 35 -14.49 -7.43 -7.49
CA LYS A 35 -13.36 -7.06 -6.62
C LYS A 35 -13.48 -7.64 -5.20
N ILE A 36 -14.70 -7.79 -4.68
CA ILE A 36 -14.96 -8.41 -3.37
C ILE A 36 -14.63 -9.90 -3.36
N LEU A 37 -15.03 -10.60 -4.43
CA LEU A 37 -14.81 -12.03 -4.56
C LEU A 37 -13.36 -12.39 -4.87
N ASP A 38 -12.63 -11.53 -5.60
CA ASP A 38 -11.23 -11.76 -5.99
C ASP A 38 -10.27 -11.14 -4.95
N THR A 39 -10.11 -9.82 -4.99
CA THR A 39 -9.11 -9.09 -4.20
C THR A 39 -9.38 -9.12 -2.70
N TYR A 40 -10.64 -9.05 -2.27
CA TYR A 40 -11.00 -8.87 -0.86
C TYR A 40 -11.38 -10.18 -0.14
N GLN A 41 -11.31 -11.33 -0.82
CA GLN A 41 -11.65 -12.62 -0.24
C GLN A 41 -10.85 -12.92 1.03
N GLY A 42 -9.57 -12.57 1.06
CA GLY A 42 -8.67 -12.82 2.19
C GLY A 42 -8.54 -11.70 3.22
N PHE A 43 -9.18 -10.55 3.01
CA PHE A 43 -9.00 -9.36 3.85
C PHE A 43 -10.27 -8.90 4.55
N ALA A 44 -11.45 -9.28 4.05
CA ALA A 44 -12.72 -8.88 4.65
C ALA A 44 -13.31 -10.01 5.49
N THR A 45 -13.81 -9.66 6.67
CA THR A 45 -14.62 -10.57 7.49
C THR A 45 -15.94 -10.89 6.79
N GLU A 46 -16.53 -12.04 7.09
CA GLU A 46 -17.79 -12.48 6.46
C GLU A 46 -18.92 -11.46 6.67
N SER A 47 -19.03 -10.89 7.88
CA SER A 47 -19.98 -9.82 8.20
C SER A 47 -19.82 -8.57 7.34
N GLU A 48 -18.58 -8.15 7.05
CA GLU A 48 -18.34 -6.95 6.23
C GLU A 48 -18.60 -7.20 4.76
N LYS A 49 -18.30 -8.42 4.27
CA LYS A 49 -18.67 -8.84 2.92
C LYS A 49 -20.19 -8.84 2.76
N ASP A 50 -20.91 -9.33 3.76
CA ASP A 50 -22.37 -9.33 3.75
C ASP A 50 -22.94 -7.91 3.79
N GLU A 51 -22.39 -7.01 4.61
CA GLU A 51 -22.78 -5.59 4.60
C GLU A 51 -22.58 -4.94 3.22
N ILE A 52 -21.43 -5.17 2.58
CA ILE A 52 -21.13 -4.59 1.27
C ILE A 52 -22.01 -5.22 0.18
N SER A 53 -22.18 -6.55 0.19
CA SER A 53 -23.08 -7.26 -0.72
C SER A 53 -24.51 -6.80 -0.59
N ASN A 54 -25.02 -6.62 0.64
CA ASN A 54 -26.36 -6.09 0.89
C ASN A 54 -26.52 -4.67 0.34
N LYS A 55 -25.51 -3.82 0.49
CA LYS A 55 -25.58 -2.44 -0.03
C LYS A 55 -25.54 -2.40 -1.56
N LEU A 56 -24.75 -3.28 -2.18
CA LEU A 56 -24.71 -3.44 -3.63
C LEU A 56 -26.05 -3.98 -4.15
N GLN A 57 -26.63 -4.98 -3.48
CA GLN A 57 -27.93 -5.53 -3.85
C GLN A 57 -29.03 -4.48 -3.77
N GLN A 58 -29.10 -3.70 -2.68
CA GLN A 58 -30.04 -2.58 -2.56
C GLN A 58 -29.89 -1.55 -3.69
N THR A 59 -28.67 -1.31 -4.16
CA THR A 59 -28.43 -0.37 -5.28
C THR A 59 -28.86 -0.98 -6.61
N GLU A 60 -28.61 -2.27 -6.81
CA GLU A 60 -29.01 -3.03 -7.99
C GLU A 60 -30.54 -3.12 -8.08
N ASP A 61 -31.22 -3.47 -6.99
CA ASP A 61 -32.68 -3.53 -6.91
C ASP A 61 -33.29 -2.16 -7.23
N TRP A 62 -32.72 -1.08 -6.64
CA TRP A 62 -33.15 0.29 -6.97
C TRP A 62 -32.92 0.65 -8.44
N LEU A 63 -31.82 0.21 -9.06
CA LEU A 63 -31.54 0.46 -10.48
C LEU A 63 -32.59 -0.19 -11.42
N TYR A 64 -33.19 -1.31 -11.01
CA TYR A 64 -34.17 -2.05 -11.80
C TYR A 64 -35.64 -1.73 -11.46
N GLU A 65 -35.94 -1.21 -10.26
CA GLU A 65 -37.30 -0.85 -9.85
C GLU A 65 -37.60 0.66 -10.03
N ASP A 66 -37.02 1.50 -9.19
CA ASP A 66 -37.33 2.93 -9.12
C ASP A 66 -36.42 3.80 -10.00
N GLY A 67 -35.27 3.26 -10.39
CA GLY A 67 -34.19 3.98 -11.05
C GLY A 67 -34.30 4.06 -12.58
N ASP A 68 -35.47 3.87 -13.19
CA ASP A 68 -35.59 3.93 -14.66
C ASP A 68 -35.76 5.36 -15.22
N ASP A 69 -36.31 6.29 -14.43
CA ASP A 69 -36.62 7.66 -14.85
C ASP A 69 -36.01 8.73 -13.91
N GLU A 70 -34.96 8.36 -13.18
CA GLU A 70 -34.33 9.22 -12.20
C GLU A 70 -33.35 10.22 -12.82
N SER A 71 -33.10 11.32 -12.11
CA SER A 71 -32.23 12.37 -12.63
C SER A 71 -30.75 11.94 -12.64
N ALA A 72 -29.98 12.45 -13.61
CA ALA A 72 -28.53 12.21 -13.69
C ALA A 72 -27.78 12.56 -12.38
N ALA A 73 -28.30 13.48 -11.58
CA ALA A 73 -27.75 13.86 -10.29
C ALA A 73 -27.92 12.76 -9.23
N VAL A 74 -29.07 12.09 -9.20
CA VAL A 74 -29.36 11.01 -8.24
C VAL A 74 -28.44 9.81 -8.50
N TYR A 75 -28.24 9.42 -9.76
CA TYR A 75 -27.26 8.37 -10.09
C TYR A 75 -25.83 8.75 -9.66
N ALA A 76 -25.45 10.01 -9.85
CA ALA A 76 -24.11 10.49 -9.48
C ALA A 76 -23.90 10.52 -7.96
N GLU A 77 -24.91 10.94 -7.19
CA GLU A 77 -24.86 10.94 -5.73
C GLU A 77 -24.72 9.50 -5.19
N ARG A 78 -25.56 8.58 -5.67
CA ARG A 78 -25.46 7.15 -5.31
C ARG A 78 -24.10 6.55 -5.65
N LEU A 79 -23.57 6.88 -6.83
CA LEU A 79 -22.25 6.43 -7.24
C LEU A 79 -21.15 6.98 -6.31
N GLN A 80 -21.21 8.27 -5.94
CA GLN A 80 -20.24 8.86 -5.01
C GLN A 80 -20.32 8.24 -3.62
N ASP A 81 -21.52 7.95 -3.13
CA ASP A 81 -21.71 7.27 -1.85
C ASP A 81 -21.03 5.90 -1.85
N LEU A 82 -21.22 5.10 -2.90
CA LEU A 82 -20.59 3.79 -3.02
C LEU A 82 -19.07 3.87 -3.16
N ILE A 83 -18.58 4.78 -4.02
CA ILE A 83 -17.14 5.04 -4.23
C ILE A 83 -16.46 5.51 -2.94
N LYS A 84 -17.16 6.23 -2.08
CA LYS A 84 -16.60 6.67 -0.80
C LYS A 84 -16.66 5.57 0.25
N TRP A 85 -17.79 4.88 0.34
CA TRP A 85 -18.07 3.96 1.44
C TRP A 85 -17.31 2.64 1.30
N ILE A 86 -17.31 2.03 0.11
CA ILE A 86 -16.72 0.69 -0.11
C ILE A 86 -15.19 0.71 0.07
N PRO A 87 -14.43 1.60 -0.61
CA PRO A 87 -12.99 1.68 -0.41
C PRO A 87 -12.61 2.11 1.00
N LEU A 88 -13.41 2.95 1.67
CA LEU A 88 -13.13 3.35 3.05
C LEU A 88 -13.27 2.17 4.01
N LYS A 89 -14.34 1.38 3.90
CA LYS A 89 -14.52 0.18 4.72
C LYS A 89 -13.41 -0.84 4.51
N ILE A 90 -13.07 -1.08 3.25
CA ILE A 90 -12.02 -2.02 2.87
C ILE A 90 -10.63 -1.52 3.27
N ALA A 91 -10.33 -0.23 3.08
CA ALA A 91 -9.03 0.34 3.41
C ALA A 91 -8.78 0.39 4.92
N ILE A 92 -9.82 0.66 5.73
CA ILE A 92 -9.75 0.56 7.19
C ILE A 92 -9.36 -0.87 7.59
N GLU A 93 -9.91 -1.89 6.92
CA GLU A 93 -9.58 -3.29 7.19
C GLU A 93 -8.20 -3.70 6.70
N MET A 94 -7.81 -3.25 5.50
CA MET A 94 -6.46 -3.44 4.97
C MET A 94 -5.39 -2.82 5.91
N TRP A 95 -5.76 -1.76 6.63
CA TRP A 95 -4.93 -1.14 7.67
C TRP A 95 -5.13 -1.72 9.07
N ARG A 96 -6.09 -2.64 9.29
CA ARG A 96 -6.29 -3.30 10.58
C ARG A 96 -5.07 -4.17 10.90
N PRO A 97 -4.44 -3.99 12.07
CA PRO A 97 -3.19 -4.68 12.42
C PRO A 97 -3.36 -6.20 12.64
N GLU A 98 -4.59 -6.70 12.81
CA GLU A 98 -4.88 -8.12 13.06
C GLU A 98 -4.70 -9.02 11.83
N HIS A 99 -4.70 -8.47 10.61
CA HIS A 99 -4.53 -9.23 9.36
C HIS A 99 -3.08 -9.31 8.85
N LYS A 100 -2.06 -9.24 9.73
CA LYS A 100 -0.65 -9.38 9.33
C LYS A 100 0.10 -10.53 10.03
N PRO A 101 0.35 -11.67 9.35
CA PRO A 101 1.39 -12.61 9.78
C PRO A 101 2.81 -12.21 9.33
N GLN A 102 3.08 -11.03 8.73
CA GLN A 102 4.41 -10.72 8.16
C GLN A 102 4.89 -9.26 8.29
N ARG A 103 4.85 -8.65 9.49
CA ARG A 103 5.63 -7.40 9.73
C ARG A 103 6.44 -7.33 11.02
N ILE A 104 6.34 -8.32 11.91
CA ILE A 104 7.32 -8.49 12.99
C ILE A 104 8.69 -8.87 12.38
N CYS A 105 8.67 -9.61 11.26
CA CYS A 105 9.88 -10.01 10.54
C CYS A 105 10.59 -8.85 9.84
N PHE A 106 9.93 -7.88 9.22
CA PHE A 106 10.68 -6.83 8.48
C PHE A 106 11.41 -5.84 9.39
N SER A 107 10.82 -5.41 10.50
CA SER A 107 11.53 -4.58 11.48
C SER A 107 12.57 -5.39 12.24
N ALA A 108 12.27 -6.62 12.66
CA ALA A 108 13.23 -7.47 13.37
C ALA A 108 14.39 -7.91 12.47
N LEU A 109 14.15 -8.33 11.21
CA LEU A 109 15.23 -8.67 10.27
C LEU A 109 16.03 -7.45 9.86
N TRP A 110 15.41 -6.27 9.71
CA TRP A 110 16.15 -5.03 9.46
C TRP A 110 17.05 -4.69 10.65
N ILE A 111 16.54 -4.75 11.89
CA ILE A 111 17.33 -4.52 13.10
C ILE A 111 18.42 -5.60 13.25
N ILE A 112 18.12 -6.88 13.04
CA ILE A 112 19.09 -7.98 13.11
C ILE A 112 20.17 -7.80 12.05
N ARG A 113 19.83 -7.41 10.81
CA ARG A 113 20.79 -7.15 9.74
C ARG A 113 21.64 -5.91 10.02
N GLN A 114 21.06 -4.86 10.59
CA GLN A 114 21.77 -3.67 11.05
C GLN A 114 22.76 -4.01 12.18
N LEU A 115 22.32 -4.76 13.19
CA LEU A 115 23.15 -5.20 14.32
C LEU A 115 24.26 -6.17 13.87
N HIS A 116 23.97 -7.08 12.94
CA HIS A 116 24.96 -8.02 12.39
C HIS A 116 26.05 -7.27 11.59
N ASN A 117 25.67 -6.30 10.74
CA ASN A 117 26.63 -5.45 10.04
C ASN A 117 27.50 -4.64 11.01
N HIS A 118 26.89 -4.08 12.06
CA HIS A 118 27.61 -3.31 13.07
C HIS A 118 28.56 -4.19 13.90
N TYR A 119 28.19 -5.43 14.20
CA TYR A 119 29.03 -6.43 14.88
C TYR A 119 30.22 -6.88 14.02
N LEU A 120 30.01 -7.16 12.73
CA LEU A 120 31.09 -7.53 11.79
C LEU A 120 32.12 -6.40 11.65
N LEU A 121 31.68 -5.16 11.44
CA LEU A 121 32.57 -3.99 11.38
C LEU A 121 33.33 -3.77 12.69
N ALA A 122 32.71 -4.03 13.85
CA ALA A 122 33.38 -3.94 15.14
C ALA A 122 34.45 -5.03 15.33
N LYS A 123 34.20 -6.25 14.84
CA LYS A 123 35.17 -7.36 14.90
C LYS A 123 36.38 -7.10 13.99
N GLU A 124 36.16 -6.62 12.77
CA GLU A 124 37.25 -6.21 11.87
C GLU A 124 38.07 -5.05 12.44
N LYS A 125 37.41 -4.01 12.97
CA LYS A 125 38.11 -2.90 13.65
C LYS A 125 38.96 -3.40 14.83
N LYS A 126 38.44 -4.31 15.66
CA LYS A 126 39.20 -4.87 16.80
C LYS A 126 40.37 -5.72 16.33
N PHE A 127 40.20 -6.49 15.25
CA PHE A 127 41.26 -7.28 14.64
C PHE A 127 42.38 -6.40 14.06
N LEU A 128 42.02 -5.36 13.30
CA LEU A 128 42.97 -4.39 12.75
C LEU A 128 43.66 -3.58 13.85
N LEU A 129 42.95 -3.20 14.92
CA LEU A 129 43.54 -2.47 16.05
C LEU A 129 44.52 -3.34 16.84
N ASN A 130 44.23 -4.64 16.99
CA ASN A 130 45.15 -5.59 17.59
C ASN A 130 46.37 -5.85 16.67
N ALA A 131 46.17 -5.93 15.36
CA ALA A 131 47.25 -6.05 14.38
C ALA A 131 48.16 -4.80 14.35
N LEU A 132 47.58 -3.60 14.43
CA LEU A 132 48.31 -2.33 14.57
C LEU A 132 49.08 -2.27 15.89
N LYS A 133 48.49 -2.71 17.01
CA LYS A 133 49.18 -2.80 18.30
C LYS A 133 50.37 -3.78 18.23
N LEU A 134 50.19 -4.94 17.60
CA LEU A 134 51.26 -5.91 17.38
C LEU A 134 52.38 -5.35 16.48
N ASN A 135 52.04 -4.67 15.38
CA ASN A 135 53.03 -4.03 14.51
C ASN A 135 53.78 -2.90 15.23
N SER A 136 53.10 -2.05 16.00
CA SER A 136 53.76 -1.01 16.81
C SER A 136 54.66 -1.60 17.91
N GLY A 137 54.32 -2.77 18.46
CA GLY A 137 55.15 -3.51 19.41
C GLY A 137 56.38 -4.15 18.77
N CYS A 138 56.22 -4.74 17.58
CA CYS A 138 57.31 -5.28 16.78
C CYS A 138 58.28 -4.18 16.30
N GLU A 139 57.76 -3.03 15.88
CA GLU A 139 58.59 -1.90 15.45
C GLU A 139 59.42 -1.32 16.61
N LYS A 140 58.81 -1.16 17.79
CA LYS A 140 59.53 -0.75 19.02
C LYS A 140 60.60 -1.77 19.43
N ARG A 141 60.33 -3.06 19.26
CA ARG A 141 61.26 -4.16 19.61
C ARG A 141 62.39 -4.34 18.59
N CYS A 142 62.16 -4.05 17.31
CA CYS A 142 63.20 -3.99 16.28
C CYS A 142 64.10 -2.75 16.45
N LYS A 143 63.53 -1.57 16.73
CA LYS A 143 64.30 -0.33 16.99
C LYS A 143 65.19 -0.45 18.23
N SER A 144 64.74 -1.12 19.30
CA SER A 144 65.58 -1.34 20.50
C SER A 144 66.69 -2.37 20.26
N LYS A 145 66.44 -3.43 19.48
CA LYS A 145 67.48 -4.40 19.09
C LYS A 145 68.52 -3.83 18.13
N LEU A 146 68.14 -2.92 17.23
CA LEU A 146 69.09 -2.23 16.34
C LEU A 146 70.01 -1.28 17.13
N HIS A 147 69.46 -0.44 18.01
CA HIS A 147 70.26 0.46 18.86
C HIS A 147 71.22 -0.31 19.79
N GLY A 148 70.78 -1.44 20.35
CA GLY A 148 71.63 -2.28 21.21
C GLY A 148 72.72 -3.07 20.46
N ARG A 149 72.62 -3.25 19.14
CA ARG A 149 73.71 -3.81 18.32
C ARG A 149 74.71 -2.74 17.88
N ILE A 150 74.23 -1.54 17.51
CA ILE A 150 75.10 -0.43 17.09
C ILE A 150 76.02 0.01 18.25
N MET A 151 75.51 0.05 19.48
CA MET A 151 76.29 0.37 20.69
C MET A 151 77.28 -0.72 21.14
N LYS A 152 77.29 -1.91 20.50
CA LYS A 152 78.22 -3.01 20.82
C LYS A 152 79.29 -3.23 19.75
N THR A 153 79.32 -2.39 18.72
CA THR A 153 80.29 -2.42 17.62
C THR A 153 81.14 -1.15 17.53
N GLN A 154 81.25 -0.40 18.64
CA GLN A 154 82.17 0.72 18.80
C GLN A 154 82.88 0.62 20.14
#